data_AF-A0A2E8CTQ8-F1
#
_entry.id   AF-A0A2E8CTQ8-F1
#
_cell.length_a   1.000
_cell.length_b   1.000
_cell.length_c   1.000
_cell.angle_alpha   90.00
_cell.angle_beta   90.00
_cell.angle_gamma   90.00
#
_symmetry.space_group_name_H-M   'P 1'
#
loop_
_entity.id
_entity.type
_entity.pdbx_description
1 polymer ?
#
loop_
_entity_poly.entity_id
_entity_poly.type
_entity_poly.pdbx_seq_one_letter_code
_entity_poly.pdbx_strand_id
1 'polypeptide(L)'
;MTAQATDLNVVFNVPLPAPALLTHEQPRTNQQASTVTESRKRIEDILQGKSDRFIVIVGPCSIHDPNQGIEYAEKLAGLGEEVKDRIEIVMRVYFEKPRTSVGWKGLIMDPDLDGTANLPEGLRTARKLLRDVLDIGLPTATEFLDPITPQYIADLICWAAIGARTVESQTHRQMASGLSMPVGFKNTTYGGMTAVVNALKAAIAPQTFFGISPEGVASMVSTRGNASCHTVLRGGDGGPNFDEVSVNEAIASLEAGGVSPAIVTDASHANCCKDYEKMPGVFEEIMRQRNDGNRWVVGAMLESNIVEGNQKILDDRSQMTWGQSVTDPCINWATTERIIREAADTLG
;
A
#
# COMPACT_ATOMS: atom_id res chain seq x y z
N MET A 1 21.81 -42.62 17.38
CA MET A 1 21.20 -41.53 16.58
C MET A 1 21.09 -40.32 17.49
N THR A 2 21.72 -39.21 17.17
CA THR A 2 21.54 -37.94 17.89
C THR A 2 20.11 -37.47 17.65
N ALA A 3 19.36 -37.17 18.71
CA ALA A 3 18.02 -36.61 18.57
C ALA A 3 18.12 -35.28 17.79
N GLN A 4 17.35 -35.16 16.71
CA GLN A 4 17.26 -33.91 15.95
C GLN A 4 16.48 -32.89 16.79
N ALA A 5 17.10 -31.75 17.08
CA ALA A 5 16.49 -30.67 17.86
C ALA A 5 16.09 -29.45 17.01
N THR A 6 16.59 -29.37 15.77
CA THR A 6 16.37 -28.24 14.85
C THR A 6 15.58 -28.67 13.62
N ASP A 7 14.86 -27.73 13.03
CA ASP A 7 14.16 -27.89 11.74
C ASP A 7 13.09 -29.01 11.72
N LEU A 8 12.60 -29.41 12.89
CA LEU A 8 11.55 -30.44 13.02
C LEU A 8 10.26 -30.11 12.26
N ASN A 9 9.99 -28.82 12.05
CA ASN A 9 8.81 -28.31 11.35
C ASN A 9 9.17 -27.59 10.04
N VAL A 10 10.38 -27.77 9.51
CA VAL A 10 10.84 -27.15 8.26
C VAL A 10 10.91 -28.21 7.17
N VAL A 11 10.08 -28.08 6.14
CA VAL A 11 10.04 -29.07 5.03
C VAL A 11 11.27 -28.91 4.12
N PHE A 12 11.60 -27.67 3.74
CA PHE A 12 12.82 -27.33 3.01
C PHE A 12 13.22 -25.88 3.28
N ASN A 13 14.49 -25.56 3.05
CA ASN A 13 15.03 -24.21 3.12
C ASN A 13 15.98 -24.02 1.94
N VAL A 14 15.64 -23.09 1.04
CA VAL A 14 16.41 -22.79 -0.17
C VAL A 14 16.68 -21.28 -0.22
N PRO A 15 17.88 -20.85 -0.66
CA PRO A 15 18.19 -19.44 -0.78
C PRO A 15 17.32 -18.79 -1.87
N LEU A 16 16.83 -17.58 -1.60
CA LEU A 16 16.24 -16.71 -2.61
C LEU A 16 17.33 -16.08 -3.48
N PRO A 17 17.02 -15.65 -4.71
CA PRO A 17 17.93 -14.83 -5.51
C PRO A 17 18.37 -13.60 -4.72
N ALA A 18 19.65 -13.20 -4.80
CA ALA A 18 20.10 -12.00 -4.13
C ALA A 18 19.36 -10.74 -4.66
N PRO A 19 18.98 -9.77 -3.81
CA PRO A 19 18.38 -8.51 -4.28
C PRO A 19 19.20 -7.78 -5.36
N ALA A 20 20.53 -7.79 -5.24
CA ALA A 20 21.45 -7.22 -6.21
C ALA A 20 21.37 -7.90 -7.60
N LEU A 21 21.06 -9.20 -7.64
CA LEU A 21 20.87 -9.93 -8.89
C LEU A 21 19.59 -9.45 -9.59
N LEU A 22 18.49 -9.36 -8.87
CA LEU A 22 17.20 -8.93 -9.42
C LEU A 22 17.23 -7.47 -9.91
N THR A 23 17.88 -6.59 -9.15
CA THR A 23 18.10 -5.19 -9.55
C THR A 23 19.03 -5.06 -10.75
N HIS A 24 19.97 -5.99 -10.93
CA HIS A 24 20.82 -6.06 -12.13
C HIS A 24 20.08 -6.62 -13.35
N GLU A 25 19.28 -7.69 -13.19
CA GLU A 25 18.46 -8.28 -14.25
C GLU A 25 17.38 -7.31 -14.74
N GLN A 26 16.78 -6.55 -13.83
CA GLN A 26 15.72 -5.58 -14.11
C GLN A 26 16.08 -4.20 -13.53
N PRO A 27 17.02 -3.48 -14.17
CA PRO A 27 17.47 -2.19 -13.67
C PRO A 27 16.37 -1.14 -13.84
N ARG A 28 16.23 -0.30 -12.82
CA ARG A 28 15.40 0.90 -12.92
C ARG A 28 16.05 1.88 -13.90
N THR A 29 15.26 2.47 -14.80
CA THR A 29 15.74 3.49 -15.74
C THR A 29 15.92 4.84 -15.03
N ASN A 30 16.66 5.77 -15.64
CA ASN A 30 16.78 7.14 -15.12
C ASN A 30 15.41 7.85 -15.06
N GLN A 31 14.56 7.63 -16.07
CA GLN A 31 13.21 8.20 -16.08
C GLN A 31 12.37 7.67 -14.92
N GLN A 32 12.37 6.35 -14.70
CA GLN A 32 11.69 5.74 -13.54
C GLN A 32 12.23 6.27 -12.22
N ALA A 33 13.56 6.49 -12.10
CA ALA A 33 14.16 7.09 -10.91
C ALA A 33 13.64 8.52 -10.66
N SER A 34 13.59 9.36 -11.70
CA SER A 34 13.02 10.71 -11.61
C SER A 34 11.55 10.67 -11.20
N THR A 35 10.73 9.84 -11.87
CA THR A 35 9.31 9.67 -11.52
C THR A 35 9.15 9.30 -10.05
N VAL A 36 9.93 8.32 -9.53
CA VAL A 36 9.86 7.92 -8.12
C VAL A 36 10.26 9.05 -7.19
N THR A 37 11.39 9.71 -7.44
CA THR A 37 11.90 10.78 -6.55
C THR A 37 10.98 11.99 -6.53
N GLU A 38 10.48 12.43 -7.69
CA GLU A 38 9.56 13.56 -7.80
C GLU A 38 8.22 13.24 -7.17
N SER A 39 7.68 12.03 -7.37
CA SER A 39 6.41 11.63 -6.77
C SER A 39 6.49 11.52 -5.25
N ARG A 40 7.57 10.93 -4.72
CA ARG A 40 7.84 10.94 -3.27
C ARG A 40 7.86 12.37 -2.73
N LYS A 41 8.53 13.29 -3.42
CA LYS A 41 8.60 14.69 -3.02
C LYS A 41 7.22 15.36 -3.01
N ARG A 42 6.40 15.15 -4.05
CA ARG A 42 5.02 15.70 -4.09
C ARG A 42 4.16 15.15 -2.96
N ILE A 43 4.24 13.84 -2.68
CA ILE A 43 3.51 13.21 -1.58
C ILE A 43 3.98 13.78 -0.23
N GLU A 44 5.28 13.93 -0.02
CA GLU A 44 5.84 14.56 1.18
C GLU A 44 5.37 16.00 1.36
N ASP A 45 5.32 16.78 0.28
CA ASP A 45 4.86 18.17 0.35
C ASP A 45 3.38 18.25 0.72
N ILE A 46 2.53 17.34 0.24
CA ILE A 46 1.13 17.24 0.67
C ILE A 46 1.04 16.86 2.15
N LEU A 47 1.76 15.82 2.58
CA LEU A 47 1.76 15.36 3.98
C LEU A 47 2.25 16.43 4.96
N GLN A 48 3.14 17.33 4.51
CA GLN A 48 3.68 18.45 5.31
C GLN A 48 2.85 19.73 5.18
N GLY A 49 1.77 19.74 4.39
CA GLY A 49 0.93 20.93 4.16
C GLY A 49 1.64 22.02 3.35
N LYS A 50 2.63 21.66 2.54
CA LYS A 50 3.31 22.56 1.57
C LYS A 50 2.61 22.59 0.21
N SER A 51 1.68 21.68 -0.02
CA SER A 51 0.85 21.58 -1.21
C SER A 51 -0.58 21.28 -0.76
N ASP A 52 -1.55 21.98 -1.36
CA ASP A 52 -2.98 21.80 -1.04
C ASP A 52 -3.64 20.66 -1.82
N ARG A 53 -2.88 20.01 -2.73
CA ARG A 53 -3.34 18.83 -3.47
C ARG A 53 -3.72 17.68 -2.53
N PHE A 54 -4.65 16.86 -2.96
CA PHE A 54 -5.15 15.71 -2.21
C PHE A 54 -4.57 14.40 -2.75
N ILE A 55 -4.14 13.49 -1.88
CA ILE A 55 -3.61 12.18 -2.31
C ILE A 55 -4.77 11.21 -2.54
N VAL A 56 -4.79 10.51 -3.67
CA VAL A 56 -5.71 9.37 -3.90
C VAL A 56 -4.90 8.12 -4.22
N ILE A 57 -4.83 7.20 -3.25
CA ILE A 57 -4.20 5.88 -3.42
C ILE A 57 -5.26 4.91 -3.91
N VAL A 58 -5.23 4.57 -5.20
CA VAL A 58 -6.33 3.85 -5.85
C VAL A 58 -5.84 2.74 -6.75
N GLY A 59 -6.52 1.60 -6.69
CA GLY A 59 -6.23 0.45 -7.55
C GLY A 59 -6.73 -0.86 -6.95
N PRO A 60 -6.38 -2.01 -7.56
CA PRO A 60 -6.90 -3.31 -7.15
C PRO A 60 -6.57 -3.66 -5.69
N CYS A 61 -7.44 -4.42 -5.03
CA CYS A 61 -7.15 -4.90 -3.66
C CYS A 61 -5.81 -5.64 -3.61
N SER A 62 -5.60 -6.55 -4.57
CA SER A 62 -4.31 -7.15 -4.90
C SER A 62 -4.27 -7.49 -6.39
N ILE A 63 -3.08 -7.48 -6.99
CA ILE A 63 -2.86 -7.79 -8.40
C ILE A 63 -2.44 -9.24 -8.52
N HIS A 64 -3.26 -10.04 -9.23
CA HIS A 64 -3.02 -11.45 -9.50
C HIS A 64 -2.61 -11.72 -10.96
N ASP A 65 -2.90 -10.78 -11.86
CA ASP A 65 -2.55 -10.83 -13.27
C ASP A 65 -1.87 -9.50 -13.65
N PRO A 66 -0.57 -9.49 -14.01
CA PRO A 66 0.15 -8.29 -14.39
C PRO A 66 -0.47 -7.55 -15.58
N ASN A 67 -1.04 -8.26 -16.55
CA ASN A 67 -1.62 -7.62 -17.75
C ASN A 67 -2.89 -6.85 -17.40
N GLN A 68 -3.74 -7.40 -16.52
CA GLN A 68 -4.89 -6.67 -15.98
C GLN A 68 -4.45 -5.44 -15.18
N GLY A 69 -3.34 -5.57 -14.42
CA GLY A 69 -2.74 -4.46 -13.69
C GLY A 69 -2.29 -3.32 -14.61
N ILE A 70 -1.68 -3.65 -15.76
CA ILE A 70 -1.25 -2.66 -16.75
C ILE A 70 -2.43 -1.99 -17.45
N GLU A 71 -3.46 -2.75 -17.87
CA GLU A 71 -4.65 -2.13 -18.47
C GLU A 71 -5.31 -1.14 -17.50
N TYR A 72 -5.42 -1.50 -16.22
CA TYR A 72 -5.92 -0.58 -15.19
C TYR A 72 -5.00 0.65 -15.04
N ALA A 73 -3.68 0.47 -15.06
CA ALA A 73 -2.71 1.56 -14.98
C ALA A 73 -2.86 2.55 -16.14
N GLU A 74 -3.04 2.07 -17.38
CA GLU A 74 -3.25 2.94 -18.55
C GLU A 74 -4.51 3.80 -18.42
N LYS A 75 -5.62 3.20 -17.96
CA LYS A 75 -6.86 3.94 -17.66
C LYS A 75 -6.64 4.98 -16.56
N LEU A 76 -5.98 4.58 -15.47
CA LEU A 76 -5.71 5.45 -14.33
C LEU A 76 -4.76 6.61 -14.68
N ALA A 77 -3.83 6.40 -15.60
CA ALA A 77 -2.90 7.43 -16.07
C ALA A 77 -3.63 8.54 -16.83
N GLY A 78 -4.59 8.17 -17.69
CA GLY A 78 -5.46 9.15 -18.36
C GLY A 78 -6.21 10.02 -17.36
N LEU A 79 -6.87 9.40 -16.37
CA LEU A 79 -7.56 10.12 -15.31
C LEU A 79 -6.61 10.99 -14.47
N GLY A 80 -5.43 10.46 -14.13
CA GLY A 80 -4.42 11.16 -13.34
C GLY A 80 -3.94 12.45 -14.00
N GLU A 81 -3.77 12.45 -15.32
CA GLU A 81 -3.41 13.66 -16.07
C GLU A 81 -4.52 14.72 -16.04
N GLU A 82 -5.79 14.31 -16.06
CA GLU A 82 -6.94 15.23 -16.00
C GLU A 82 -7.09 15.91 -14.64
N VAL A 83 -6.81 15.21 -13.54
CA VAL A 83 -7.03 15.72 -12.18
C VAL A 83 -5.77 16.23 -11.48
N LYS A 84 -4.61 16.20 -12.16
CA LYS A 84 -3.30 16.42 -11.53
C LYS A 84 -3.14 17.75 -10.82
N ASP A 85 -3.85 18.80 -11.21
CA ASP A 85 -3.71 20.11 -10.55
C ASP A 85 -4.25 20.11 -9.12
N ARG A 86 -5.18 19.20 -8.81
CA ARG A 86 -5.85 19.10 -7.49
C ARG A 86 -5.56 17.79 -6.77
N ILE A 87 -5.37 16.69 -7.49
CA ILE A 87 -5.21 15.35 -6.93
C ILE A 87 -3.88 14.75 -7.35
N GLU A 88 -3.13 14.19 -6.40
CA GLU A 88 -2.00 13.29 -6.65
C GLU A 88 -2.50 11.85 -6.63
N ILE A 89 -2.73 11.29 -7.81
CA ILE A 89 -3.07 9.87 -7.97
C ILE A 89 -1.80 9.02 -7.76
N VAL A 90 -1.92 8.01 -6.90
CA VAL A 90 -0.90 7.00 -6.67
C VAL A 90 -1.54 5.63 -6.89
N MET A 91 -1.06 4.86 -7.86
CA MET A 91 -1.62 3.56 -8.16
C MET A 91 -1.30 2.57 -7.03
N ARG A 92 -2.33 1.89 -6.52
CA ARG A 92 -2.20 0.79 -5.58
C ARG A 92 -1.73 -0.48 -6.31
N VAL A 93 -0.45 -0.83 -6.14
CA VAL A 93 0.21 -2.02 -6.69
C VAL A 93 0.53 -3.00 -5.55
N TYR A 94 -0.52 -3.63 -5.03
CA TYR A 94 -0.41 -4.56 -3.89
C TYR A 94 -0.32 -6.00 -4.40
N PHE A 95 0.65 -6.76 -3.91
CA PHE A 95 0.88 -8.13 -4.37
C PHE A 95 0.18 -9.17 -3.51
N GLU A 96 -0.09 -8.85 -2.26
CA GLU A 96 -0.57 -9.81 -1.27
C GLU A 96 -1.69 -9.21 -0.43
N LYS A 97 -2.49 -10.10 0.16
CA LYS A 97 -3.49 -9.74 1.16
C LYS A 97 -3.22 -10.52 2.45
N PRO A 98 -2.86 -9.86 3.56
CA PRO A 98 -2.67 -10.55 4.84
C PRO A 98 -3.96 -11.24 5.31
N ARG A 99 -3.92 -12.56 5.43
CA ARG A 99 -5.08 -13.40 5.79
C ARG A 99 -4.79 -14.22 7.05
N THR A 100 -5.81 -14.41 7.88
CA THR A 100 -5.80 -15.30 9.05
C THR A 100 -6.32 -16.70 8.72
N SER A 101 -6.74 -16.94 7.47
CA SER A 101 -7.27 -18.20 6.96
C SER A 101 -6.54 -18.63 5.68
N VAL A 102 -6.71 -19.89 5.29
CA VAL A 102 -6.13 -20.47 4.06
C VAL A 102 -6.64 -19.72 2.83
N GLY A 103 -5.74 -19.43 1.89
CA GLY A 103 -6.03 -18.68 0.67
C GLY A 103 -4.80 -18.46 -0.19
N TRP A 104 -5.01 -17.87 -1.37
CA TRP A 104 -3.92 -17.41 -2.22
C TRP A 104 -3.02 -16.42 -1.46
N LYS A 105 -1.71 -16.64 -1.55
CA LYS A 105 -0.70 -15.92 -0.79
C LYS A 105 -0.24 -14.63 -1.46
N GLY A 106 -0.67 -14.38 -2.69
CA GLY A 106 -0.32 -13.20 -3.46
C GLY A 106 0.73 -13.46 -4.54
N LEU A 107 0.94 -12.48 -5.42
CA LEU A 107 1.70 -12.62 -6.66
C LEU A 107 3.18 -12.92 -6.43
N ILE A 108 3.79 -12.32 -5.39
CA ILE A 108 5.19 -12.61 -5.05
C ILE A 108 5.32 -14.05 -4.55
N MET A 109 4.37 -14.48 -3.70
CA MET A 109 4.44 -15.77 -3.04
C MET A 109 3.98 -16.92 -3.93
N ASP A 110 3.07 -16.69 -4.87
CA ASP A 110 2.42 -17.73 -5.69
C ASP A 110 1.95 -17.12 -7.02
N PRO A 111 2.88 -16.80 -7.95
CA PRO A 111 2.58 -16.10 -9.20
C PRO A 111 1.69 -16.90 -10.16
N ASP A 112 1.76 -18.23 -10.09
CA ASP A 112 1.02 -19.16 -10.95
C ASP A 112 -0.40 -19.46 -10.42
N LEU A 113 -0.74 -18.94 -9.23
CA LEU A 113 -2.03 -19.11 -8.54
C LEU A 113 -2.36 -20.58 -8.20
N ASP A 114 -1.39 -21.48 -8.20
CA ASP A 114 -1.56 -22.94 -8.09
C ASP A 114 -0.98 -23.52 -6.78
N GLY A 115 -0.41 -22.68 -5.92
CA GLY A 115 0.17 -23.08 -4.64
C GLY A 115 1.59 -23.63 -4.71
N THR A 116 2.24 -23.61 -5.88
CA THR A 116 3.64 -24.07 -6.06
C THR A 116 4.66 -23.19 -5.34
N ALA A 117 4.28 -21.94 -5.05
CA ALA A 117 5.07 -20.97 -4.34
C ALA A 117 6.42 -20.60 -5.00
N ASN A 118 6.38 -20.29 -6.30
CA ASN A 118 7.54 -19.87 -7.08
C ASN A 118 7.97 -18.41 -6.77
N LEU A 119 8.54 -18.19 -5.59
CA LEU A 119 9.00 -16.87 -5.12
C LEU A 119 10.00 -16.17 -6.06
N PRO A 120 11.01 -16.84 -6.64
CA PRO A 120 11.93 -16.20 -7.57
C PRO A 120 11.22 -15.55 -8.77
N GLU A 121 10.22 -16.23 -9.34
CA GLU A 121 9.46 -15.68 -10.45
C GLU A 121 8.46 -14.61 -10.00
N GLY A 122 7.83 -14.80 -8.83
CA GLY A 122 6.95 -13.79 -8.24
C GLY A 122 7.67 -12.46 -7.98
N LEU A 123 8.91 -12.49 -7.49
CA LEU A 123 9.75 -11.29 -7.32
C LEU A 123 10.10 -10.63 -8.66
N ARG A 124 10.45 -11.41 -9.70
CA ARG A 124 10.69 -10.89 -11.07
C ARG A 124 9.45 -10.25 -11.65
N THR A 125 8.31 -10.87 -11.47
CA THR A 125 7.01 -10.40 -11.97
C THR A 125 6.60 -9.12 -11.26
N ALA A 126 6.68 -9.07 -9.93
CA ALA A 126 6.36 -7.89 -9.13
C ALA A 126 7.24 -6.68 -9.49
N ARG A 127 8.56 -6.91 -9.61
CA ARG A 127 9.51 -5.85 -10.00
C ARG A 127 9.25 -5.34 -11.41
N LYS A 128 8.99 -6.24 -12.37
CA LYS A 128 8.64 -5.86 -13.75
C LYS A 128 7.37 -5.01 -13.78
N LEU A 129 6.31 -5.45 -13.09
CA LEU A 129 5.04 -4.72 -13.05
C LEU A 129 5.22 -3.29 -12.51
N LEU A 130 5.97 -3.10 -11.43
CA LEU A 130 6.25 -1.77 -10.89
C LEU A 130 6.99 -0.88 -11.88
N ARG A 131 7.96 -1.44 -12.61
CA ARG A 131 8.68 -0.72 -13.66
C ARG A 131 7.75 -0.30 -14.79
N ASP A 132 6.91 -1.22 -15.25
CA ASP A 132 5.96 -0.95 -16.34
C ASP A 132 4.94 0.13 -15.94
N VAL A 133 4.44 0.14 -14.69
CA VAL A 133 3.55 1.20 -14.18
C VAL A 133 4.27 2.56 -14.11
N LEU A 134 5.54 2.58 -13.70
CA LEU A 134 6.34 3.81 -13.70
C LEU A 134 6.64 4.32 -15.12
N ASP A 135 6.78 3.43 -16.11
CA ASP A 135 6.96 3.80 -17.52
C ASP A 135 5.71 4.44 -18.11
N ILE A 136 4.52 4.08 -17.61
CA ILE A 136 3.24 4.76 -17.91
C ILE A 136 3.19 6.16 -17.26
N GLY A 137 4.04 6.43 -16.27
CA GLY A 137 4.13 7.72 -15.56
C GLY A 137 3.34 7.78 -14.26
N LEU A 138 2.83 6.65 -13.76
CA LEU A 138 2.08 6.61 -12.51
C LEU A 138 2.99 6.33 -11.29
N PRO A 139 2.83 7.08 -10.18
CA PRO A 139 3.44 6.72 -8.91
C PRO A 139 2.87 5.40 -8.39
N THR A 140 3.70 4.52 -7.81
CA THR A 140 3.24 3.23 -7.28
C THR A 140 3.18 3.20 -5.76
N ALA A 141 2.14 2.62 -5.19
CA ALA A 141 1.96 2.35 -3.77
C ALA A 141 1.90 0.85 -3.49
N THR A 142 2.54 0.38 -2.41
CA THR A 142 2.41 -1.02 -1.98
C THR A 142 2.32 -1.16 -0.46
N GLU A 143 2.11 -2.38 0.03
CA GLU A 143 2.17 -2.72 1.46
C GLU A 143 3.35 -3.66 1.71
N PHE A 144 4.17 -3.34 2.70
CA PHE A 144 5.28 -4.20 3.09
C PHE A 144 4.88 -5.08 4.29
N LEU A 145 4.92 -6.39 4.06
CA LEU A 145 4.48 -7.42 5.01
C LEU A 145 5.64 -8.11 5.74
N ASP A 146 6.87 -7.85 5.30
CA ASP A 146 8.09 -8.45 5.80
C ASP A 146 9.30 -7.52 5.52
N PRO A 147 10.42 -7.67 6.26
CA PRO A 147 11.61 -6.82 6.11
C PRO A 147 12.55 -7.21 4.95
N ILE A 148 12.23 -8.26 4.19
CA ILE A 148 13.06 -8.80 3.10
C ILE A 148 12.62 -8.21 1.76
N THR A 149 11.32 -8.25 1.45
CA THR A 149 10.73 -7.76 0.21
C THR A 149 11.15 -6.34 -0.18
N PRO A 150 11.28 -5.35 0.74
CA PRO A 150 11.75 -4.02 0.38
C PRO A 150 13.09 -4.00 -0.38
N GLN A 151 14.01 -4.92 -0.10
CA GLN A 151 15.31 -4.95 -0.77
C GLN A 151 15.21 -5.24 -2.27
N TYR A 152 14.11 -5.82 -2.73
CA TYR A 152 13.88 -6.20 -4.12
C TYR A 152 13.12 -5.15 -4.94
N ILE A 153 12.29 -4.33 -4.29
CA ILE A 153 11.32 -3.48 -5.00
C ILE A 153 11.19 -2.06 -4.46
N ALA A 154 11.75 -1.73 -3.28
CA ALA A 154 11.53 -0.42 -2.65
C ALA A 154 12.09 0.75 -3.45
N ASP A 155 13.02 0.51 -4.37
CA ASP A 155 13.54 1.51 -5.31
C ASP A 155 12.49 1.95 -6.34
N LEU A 156 11.40 1.22 -6.50
CA LEU A 156 10.31 1.54 -7.43
C LEU A 156 9.07 2.10 -6.72
N ILE A 157 9.01 2.08 -5.39
CA ILE A 157 7.81 2.46 -4.63
C ILE A 157 7.79 3.96 -4.28
N CYS A 158 6.66 4.63 -4.50
CA CYS A 158 6.45 6.05 -4.21
C CYS A 158 5.77 6.30 -2.85
N TRP A 159 4.98 5.35 -2.36
CA TRP A 159 4.32 5.38 -1.04
C TRP A 159 4.14 3.96 -0.51
N ALA A 160 4.24 3.75 0.79
CA ALA A 160 4.06 2.42 1.38
C ALA A 160 3.07 2.41 2.54
N ALA A 161 2.39 1.28 2.74
CA ALA A 161 1.59 1.02 3.94
C ALA A 161 2.26 0.02 4.87
N ILE A 162 2.02 0.19 6.17
CA ILE A 162 2.11 -0.86 7.19
C ILE A 162 0.68 -1.20 7.64
N GLY A 163 0.33 -2.48 7.51
CA GLY A 163 -1.00 -3.00 7.76
C GLY A 163 -1.49 -2.93 9.20
N ALA A 164 -2.81 -3.01 9.36
CA ALA A 164 -3.49 -2.97 10.66
C ALA A 164 -3.07 -4.10 11.62
N ARG A 165 -2.53 -5.22 11.09
CA ARG A 165 -2.05 -6.37 11.88
C ARG A 165 -0.56 -6.28 12.23
N THR A 166 0.18 -5.39 11.59
CA THR A 166 1.63 -5.24 11.74
C THR A 166 2.04 -3.87 12.28
N VAL A 167 1.10 -2.93 12.45
CA VAL A 167 1.34 -1.63 13.10
C VAL A 167 1.91 -1.75 14.52
N GLU A 168 1.61 -2.84 15.23
CA GLU A 168 2.17 -3.14 16.57
C GLU A 168 3.50 -3.91 16.52
N SER A 169 3.89 -4.41 15.35
CA SER A 169 5.13 -5.17 15.18
C SER A 169 6.34 -4.26 15.22
N GLN A 170 7.27 -4.54 16.13
CA GLN A 170 8.53 -3.82 16.22
C GLN A 170 9.36 -3.95 14.93
N THR A 171 9.41 -5.13 14.32
CA THR A 171 10.11 -5.35 13.04
C THR A 171 9.61 -4.40 11.95
N HIS A 172 8.30 -4.20 11.86
CA HIS A 172 7.71 -3.32 10.84
C HIS A 172 7.93 -1.85 11.13
N ARG A 173 7.86 -1.43 12.40
CA ARG A 173 8.20 -0.07 12.82
C ARG A 173 9.66 0.27 12.53
N GLN A 174 10.55 -0.67 12.80
CA GLN A 174 11.98 -0.55 12.52
C GLN A 174 12.26 -0.51 11.02
N MET A 175 11.65 -1.39 10.24
CA MET A 175 11.71 -1.35 8.78
C MET A 175 11.25 0.00 8.23
N ALA A 176 10.09 0.50 8.67
CA ALA A 176 9.52 1.77 8.21
C ALA A 176 10.45 2.97 8.45
N SER A 177 11.26 2.94 9.52
CA SER A 177 12.25 4.00 9.81
C SER A 177 13.39 4.09 8.78
N GLY A 178 13.61 3.05 7.97
CA GLY A 178 14.64 3.00 6.92
C GLY A 178 14.08 3.07 5.50
N LEU A 179 12.76 3.05 5.34
CA LEU A 179 12.11 3.13 4.04
C LEU A 179 12.28 4.53 3.43
N SER A 180 12.57 4.58 2.13
CA SER A 180 12.92 5.82 1.43
C SER A 180 11.72 6.61 0.87
N MET A 181 10.51 6.18 1.20
CA MET A 181 9.26 6.80 0.78
C MET A 181 8.38 7.12 2.02
N PRO A 182 7.36 7.96 1.87
CA PRO A 182 6.34 8.14 2.90
C PRO A 182 5.65 6.81 3.26
N VAL A 183 5.39 6.62 4.56
CA VAL A 183 4.81 5.38 5.10
C VAL A 183 3.53 5.66 5.89
N GLY A 184 2.41 5.10 5.45
CA GLY A 184 1.14 5.15 6.16
C GLY A 184 0.96 3.97 7.12
N PHE A 185 0.73 4.25 8.39
CA PHE A 185 0.40 3.23 9.40
C PHE A 185 -1.10 3.12 9.58
N LYS A 186 -1.67 1.96 9.25
CA LYS A 186 -3.09 1.69 9.47
C LYS A 186 -3.40 1.58 10.97
N ASN A 187 -4.53 2.15 11.41
CA ASN A 187 -5.05 1.83 12.74
C ASN A 187 -5.33 0.33 12.87
N THR A 188 -5.31 -0.18 14.10
CA THR A 188 -5.46 -1.61 14.36
C THR A 188 -6.83 -2.12 13.90
N THR A 189 -6.98 -3.45 13.79
CA THR A 189 -8.28 -4.06 13.48
C THR A 189 -9.36 -3.71 14.50
N TYR A 190 -8.99 -3.30 15.72
CA TYR A 190 -9.91 -2.85 16.76
C TYR A 190 -10.20 -1.34 16.74
N GLY A 191 -9.61 -0.57 15.81
CA GLY A 191 -9.79 0.89 15.73
C GLY A 191 -8.82 1.71 16.58
N GLY A 192 -7.90 1.09 17.31
CA GLY A 192 -7.07 1.77 18.32
C GLY A 192 -5.98 2.67 17.75
N MET A 193 -5.94 3.94 18.18
CA MET A 193 -4.95 4.94 17.77
C MET A 193 -3.63 4.87 18.55
N THR A 194 -3.61 4.35 19.77
CA THR A 194 -2.39 4.24 20.59
C THR A 194 -1.27 3.47 19.88
N ALA A 195 -1.63 2.38 19.18
CA ALA A 195 -0.69 1.59 18.40
C ALA A 195 -0.07 2.40 17.24
N VAL A 196 -0.86 3.24 16.59
CA VAL A 196 -0.42 4.12 15.48
C VAL A 196 0.53 5.19 16.01
N VAL A 197 0.16 5.90 17.08
CA VAL A 197 1.02 6.92 17.71
C VAL A 197 2.38 6.32 18.09
N ASN A 198 2.38 5.13 18.70
CA ASN A 198 3.62 4.43 19.06
C ASN A 198 4.43 4.00 17.82
N ALA A 199 3.76 3.57 16.76
CA ALA A 199 4.40 3.20 15.51
C ALA A 199 5.08 4.40 14.84
N LEU A 200 4.39 5.55 14.78
CA LEU A 200 4.94 6.79 14.26
C LEU A 200 6.16 7.25 15.06
N LYS A 201 6.09 7.27 16.40
CA LYS A 201 7.24 7.60 17.26
C LYS A 201 8.45 6.71 17.01
N ALA A 202 8.22 5.41 16.85
CA ALA A 202 9.30 4.48 16.56
C ALA A 202 9.89 4.68 15.16
N ALA A 203 9.04 4.91 14.15
CA ALA A 203 9.46 5.04 12.76
C ALA A 203 10.21 6.36 12.48
N ILE A 204 9.88 7.47 13.15
CA ILE A 204 10.59 8.75 12.98
C ILE A 204 11.96 8.77 13.67
N ALA A 205 12.25 7.82 14.55
CA ALA A 205 13.51 7.73 15.29
C ALA A 205 14.53 6.80 14.59
N PRO A 206 15.84 6.98 14.83
CA PRO A 206 16.86 6.01 14.42
C PRO A 206 16.60 4.62 15.01
N GLN A 207 16.76 3.58 14.21
CA GLN A 207 16.57 2.18 14.62
C GLN A 207 17.78 1.35 14.26
N THR A 208 17.91 0.18 14.89
CA THR A 208 18.86 -0.86 14.49
C THR A 208 18.19 -2.23 14.60
N PHE A 209 18.27 -3.03 13.55
CA PHE A 209 17.56 -4.32 13.45
C PHE A 209 18.24 -5.28 12.47
N PHE A 210 17.80 -6.54 12.48
CA PHE A 210 18.25 -7.56 11.53
C PHE A 210 17.54 -7.39 10.19
N GLY A 211 18.31 -7.29 9.11
CA GLY A 211 17.81 -7.30 7.73
C GLY A 211 18.65 -8.20 6.84
N ILE A 212 18.62 -7.95 5.54
CA ILE A 212 19.50 -8.60 4.57
C ILE A 212 20.26 -7.56 3.75
N SER A 213 21.48 -7.88 3.34
CA SER A 213 22.27 -7.07 2.42
C SER A 213 21.80 -7.28 0.97
N PRO A 214 22.23 -6.44 0.01
CA PRO A 214 21.96 -6.64 -1.41
C PRO A 214 22.42 -8.00 -1.94
N GLU A 215 23.42 -8.63 -1.31
CA GLU A 215 23.92 -9.97 -1.66
C GLU A 215 23.06 -11.11 -1.06
N GLY A 216 22.00 -10.79 -0.33
CA GLY A 216 21.09 -11.77 0.28
C GLY A 216 21.61 -12.36 1.59
N VAL A 217 22.59 -11.71 2.23
CA VAL A 217 23.19 -12.18 3.49
C VAL A 217 22.55 -11.45 4.67
N ALA A 218 22.30 -12.15 5.77
CA ALA A 218 21.83 -11.53 7.01
C ALA A 218 22.74 -10.36 7.42
N SER A 219 22.15 -9.23 7.78
CA SER A 219 22.86 -7.97 8.01
C SER A 219 22.29 -7.20 9.20
N MET A 220 23.09 -6.29 9.75
CA MET A 220 22.63 -5.28 10.70
C MET A 220 22.27 -4.01 9.92
N VAL A 221 21.01 -3.60 9.99
CA VAL A 221 20.51 -2.39 9.34
C VAL A 221 20.38 -1.30 10.40
N SER A 222 20.98 -0.13 10.14
CA SER A 222 20.86 1.08 10.96
C SER A 222 20.22 2.19 10.14
N THR A 223 19.21 2.85 10.71
CA THR A 223 18.36 3.83 10.01
C THR A 223 18.42 5.20 10.66
N ARG A 224 18.04 6.24 9.92
CA ARG A 224 18.01 7.62 10.42
C ARG A 224 16.65 8.01 11.02
N GLY A 225 15.63 7.18 10.84
CA GLY A 225 14.23 7.58 11.04
C GLY A 225 13.61 8.11 9.74
N ASN A 226 12.29 7.94 9.63
CA ASN A 226 11.50 8.39 8.49
C ASN A 226 10.48 9.44 8.96
N ALA A 227 10.76 10.72 8.66
CA ALA A 227 9.89 11.84 9.06
C ALA A 227 8.59 11.93 8.25
N SER A 228 8.47 11.18 7.16
CA SER A 228 7.32 11.20 6.24
C SER A 228 6.26 10.13 6.60
N CYS A 229 6.30 9.60 7.83
CA CYS A 229 5.29 8.67 8.33
C CYS A 229 4.01 9.40 8.77
N HIS A 230 2.85 8.79 8.49
CA HIS A 230 1.52 9.35 8.78
C HIS A 230 0.51 8.24 9.09
N THR A 231 -0.70 8.64 9.45
CA THR A 231 -1.78 7.72 9.83
C THR A 231 -2.65 7.34 8.64
N VAL A 232 -3.10 6.08 8.61
CA VAL A 232 -4.18 5.62 7.74
C VAL A 232 -5.38 5.16 8.59
N LEU A 233 -6.51 5.87 8.52
CA LEU A 233 -7.76 5.46 9.18
C LEU A 233 -8.52 4.48 8.29
N ARG A 234 -8.94 3.34 8.82
CA ARG A 234 -9.50 2.22 8.03
C ARG A 234 -10.67 1.48 8.67
N GLY A 235 -11.27 2.09 9.68
CA GLY A 235 -12.28 1.51 10.57
C GLY A 235 -11.71 0.45 11.50
N GLY A 236 -12.58 -0.25 12.21
CA GLY A 236 -12.23 -1.40 13.02
C GLY A 236 -13.43 -2.28 13.34
N ASP A 237 -13.25 -3.23 14.25
CA ASP A 237 -14.32 -4.12 14.71
C ASP A 237 -15.46 -3.34 15.40
N GLY A 238 -15.16 -2.16 15.94
CA GLY A 238 -16.14 -1.21 16.50
C GLY A 238 -16.93 -0.42 15.46
N GLY A 239 -16.60 -0.54 14.17
CA GLY A 239 -17.26 0.16 13.07
C GLY A 239 -16.34 1.08 12.26
N PRO A 240 -16.93 1.85 11.32
CA PRO A 240 -16.21 2.87 10.57
C PRO A 240 -15.63 3.97 11.47
N ASN A 241 -14.55 4.61 11.02
CA ASN A 241 -13.90 5.75 11.67
C ASN A 241 -13.52 6.87 10.68
N PHE A 242 -14.30 7.01 9.61
CA PHE A 242 -14.10 8.05 8.59
C PHE A 242 -14.92 9.31 8.85
N ASP A 243 -15.90 9.27 9.76
CA ASP A 243 -16.74 10.41 10.09
C ASP A 243 -15.93 11.50 10.82
N GLU A 244 -16.44 12.73 10.77
CA GLU A 244 -15.75 13.91 11.29
C GLU A 244 -15.41 13.81 12.78
N VAL A 245 -16.24 13.14 13.60
CA VAL A 245 -15.97 12.97 15.02
C VAL A 245 -14.77 12.05 15.21
N SER A 246 -14.80 10.87 14.58
CA SER A 246 -13.70 9.91 14.60
C SER A 246 -12.37 10.51 14.10
N VAL A 247 -12.42 11.28 13.01
CA VAL A 247 -11.24 11.95 12.44
C VAL A 247 -10.67 12.97 13.42
N ASN A 248 -11.51 13.80 14.05
CA ASN A 248 -11.06 14.79 15.02
C ASN A 248 -10.48 14.16 16.29
N GLU A 249 -11.04 13.04 16.76
CA GLU A 249 -10.46 12.27 17.88
C GLU A 249 -9.08 11.67 17.52
N ALA A 250 -8.92 11.20 16.29
CA ALA A 250 -7.64 10.71 15.78
C ALA A 250 -6.61 11.85 15.71
N ILE A 251 -6.98 13.02 15.18
CA ILE A 251 -6.12 14.22 15.15
C ILE A 251 -5.67 14.59 16.56
N ALA A 252 -6.60 14.70 17.51
CA ALA A 252 -6.27 15.02 18.91
C ALA A 252 -5.32 14.00 19.54
N SER A 253 -5.48 12.71 19.23
CA SER A 253 -4.58 11.65 19.69
C SER A 253 -3.17 11.76 19.09
N LEU A 254 -3.07 12.14 17.81
CA LEU A 254 -1.79 12.33 17.12
C LEU A 254 -1.04 13.56 17.64
N GLU A 255 -1.77 14.67 17.85
CA GLU A 255 -1.23 15.91 18.42
C GLU A 255 -0.75 15.70 19.87
N ALA A 256 -1.56 15.06 20.71
CA ALA A 256 -1.16 14.70 22.08
C ALA A 256 0.04 13.73 22.08
N GLY A 257 0.16 12.91 21.03
CA GLY A 257 1.30 12.06 20.77
C GLY A 257 2.56 12.81 20.32
N GLY A 258 2.46 14.05 19.86
CA GLY A 258 3.58 14.79 19.27
C GLY A 258 4.06 14.19 17.94
N VAL A 259 3.16 13.58 17.18
CA VAL A 259 3.42 13.00 15.84
C VAL A 259 2.58 13.71 14.79
N SER A 260 2.86 13.46 13.50
CA SER A 260 2.12 14.11 12.41
C SER A 260 0.62 13.84 12.50
N PRO A 261 -0.24 14.88 12.51
CA PRO A 261 -1.69 14.73 12.47
C PRO A 261 -2.23 14.50 11.05
N ALA A 262 -1.38 14.44 10.02
CA ALA A 262 -1.80 14.14 8.66
C ALA A 262 -2.41 12.72 8.56
N ILE A 263 -3.60 12.63 7.97
CA ILE A 263 -4.40 11.41 7.85
C ILE A 263 -4.75 11.14 6.39
N VAL A 264 -4.49 9.90 5.97
CA VAL A 264 -5.13 9.30 4.80
C VAL A 264 -6.29 8.42 5.27
N THR A 265 -7.47 8.54 4.69
CA THR A 265 -8.63 7.72 5.08
C THR A 265 -8.92 6.65 4.04
N ASP A 266 -8.85 5.38 4.43
CA ASP A 266 -9.21 4.21 3.63
C ASP A 266 -10.73 4.11 3.54
N ALA A 267 -11.28 4.32 2.35
CA ALA A 267 -12.73 4.27 2.13
C ALA A 267 -13.27 2.84 2.00
N SER A 268 -12.38 1.84 1.87
CA SER A 268 -12.74 0.43 1.77
C SER A 268 -12.84 -0.22 3.16
N HIS A 269 -12.70 -1.53 3.21
CA HIS A 269 -12.50 -2.30 4.43
C HIS A 269 -13.58 -2.07 5.51
N ALA A 270 -13.19 -1.76 6.75
CA ALA A 270 -14.16 -1.59 7.83
C ALA A 270 -14.89 -0.25 7.73
N ASN A 271 -14.37 0.72 6.99
CA ASN A 271 -15.05 1.99 6.76
C ASN A 271 -16.26 1.85 5.83
N CYS A 272 -16.19 1.00 4.81
CA CYS A 272 -17.37 0.62 4.03
C CYS A 272 -18.12 -0.61 4.58
N CYS A 273 -17.82 -1.07 5.81
CA CYS A 273 -18.39 -2.29 6.38
C CYS A 273 -18.19 -3.55 5.49
N LYS A 274 -17.09 -3.61 4.74
CA LYS A 274 -16.74 -4.64 3.75
C LYS A 274 -17.74 -4.75 2.60
N ASP A 275 -18.48 -3.67 2.35
CA ASP A 275 -19.45 -3.52 1.28
C ASP A 275 -18.93 -2.45 0.31
N TYR A 276 -18.34 -2.89 -0.81
CA TYR A 276 -17.69 -1.99 -1.76
C TYR A 276 -18.66 -0.98 -2.38
N GLU A 277 -19.96 -1.27 -2.43
CA GLU A 277 -20.99 -0.36 -2.93
C GLU A 277 -21.15 0.89 -2.06
N LYS A 278 -20.74 0.82 -0.78
CA LYS A 278 -20.74 1.97 0.14
C LYS A 278 -19.50 2.85 0.03
N MET A 279 -18.44 2.37 -0.63
CA MET A 279 -17.16 3.08 -0.75
C MET A 279 -17.29 4.49 -1.36
N PRO A 280 -18.13 4.74 -2.39
CA PRO A 280 -18.36 6.10 -2.90
C PRO A 280 -18.86 7.06 -1.83
N GLY A 281 -19.84 6.67 -1.01
CA GLY A 281 -20.37 7.52 0.07
C GLY A 281 -19.34 7.80 1.17
N VAL A 282 -18.46 6.85 1.46
CA VAL A 282 -17.32 7.08 2.36
C VAL A 282 -16.34 8.09 1.78
N PHE A 283 -16.03 7.98 0.48
CA PHE A 283 -15.15 8.91 -0.20
C PHE A 283 -15.75 10.32 -0.29
N GLU A 284 -17.05 10.45 -0.57
CA GLU A 284 -17.78 11.71 -0.56
C GLU A 284 -17.70 12.40 0.82
N GLU A 285 -17.82 11.66 1.92
CA GLU A 285 -17.67 12.21 3.27
C GLU A 285 -16.23 12.67 3.57
N ILE A 286 -15.22 11.93 3.12
CA ILE A 286 -13.81 12.34 3.21
C ILE A 286 -13.61 13.67 2.47
N MET A 287 -14.16 13.80 1.26
CA MET A 287 -14.08 15.01 0.45
C MET A 287 -14.84 16.18 1.07
N ARG A 288 -16.02 15.93 1.66
CA ARG A 288 -16.79 16.95 2.40
C ARG A 288 -15.93 17.55 3.51
N GLN A 289 -15.34 16.72 4.37
CA GLN A 289 -14.49 17.20 5.47
C GLN A 289 -13.29 18.01 4.97
N ARG A 290 -12.65 17.57 3.89
CA ARG A 290 -11.55 18.33 3.26
C ARG A 290 -12.03 19.70 2.78
N ASN A 291 -13.16 19.77 2.09
CA ASN A 291 -13.73 21.01 1.55
C ASN A 291 -14.25 21.94 2.65
N ASP A 292 -14.71 21.41 3.78
CA ASP A 292 -15.10 22.17 4.97
C ASP A 292 -13.89 22.70 5.77
N GLY A 293 -12.66 22.48 5.26
CA GLY A 293 -11.44 23.08 5.79
C GLY A 293 -10.61 22.18 6.69
N ASN A 294 -10.93 20.88 6.79
CA ASN A 294 -10.10 19.93 7.54
C ASN A 294 -8.78 19.66 6.78
N ARG A 295 -7.78 20.51 7.05
CA ARG A 295 -6.45 20.44 6.43
C ARG A 295 -5.67 19.16 6.75
N TRP A 296 -6.05 18.43 7.80
CA TRP A 296 -5.34 17.23 8.25
C TRP A 296 -5.79 15.96 7.52
N VAL A 297 -6.98 15.99 6.90
CA VAL A 297 -7.38 14.98 5.93
C VAL A 297 -6.67 15.29 4.62
N VAL A 298 -5.62 14.54 4.31
CA VAL A 298 -4.71 14.83 3.18
C VAL A 298 -4.78 13.82 2.05
N GLY A 299 -5.50 12.70 2.26
CA GLY A 299 -5.72 11.74 1.20
C GLY A 299 -6.79 10.69 1.50
N ALA A 300 -7.10 9.91 0.49
CA ALA A 300 -7.97 8.75 0.57
C ALA A 300 -7.32 7.51 -0.04
N MET A 301 -7.78 6.32 0.38
CA MET A 301 -7.44 5.05 -0.25
C MET A 301 -8.70 4.35 -0.75
N LEU A 302 -8.67 3.89 -2.00
CA LEU A 302 -9.80 3.27 -2.70
C LEU A 302 -9.38 1.90 -3.26
N GLU A 303 -10.23 0.89 -3.10
CA GLU A 303 -10.05 -0.41 -3.75
C GLU A 303 -10.94 -0.50 -4.99
N SER A 304 -10.31 -0.44 -6.16
CA SER A 304 -10.95 -0.28 -7.46
C SER A 304 -10.32 -1.23 -8.47
N ASN A 305 -11.12 -1.78 -9.38
CA ASN A 305 -10.63 -2.60 -10.48
C ASN A 305 -11.41 -2.28 -11.76
N ILE A 306 -11.06 -2.93 -12.87
CA ILE A 306 -11.79 -2.76 -14.14
C ILE A 306 -13.26 -3.18 -13.95
N VAL A 307 -13.47 -4.35 -13.33
CA VAL A 307 -14.78 -4.93 -13.00
C VAL A 307 -14.97 -4.94 -11.48
N GLU A 308 -16.19 -4.64 -11.04
CA GLU A 308 -16.55 -4.60 -9.62
C GLU A 308 -16.64 -5.98 -8.97
N GLY A 309 -16.76 -5.99 -7.64
CA GLY A 309 -16.92 -7.21 -6.85
C GLY A 309 -15.63 -8.02 -6.79
N ASN A 310 -15.77 -9.31 -6.50
CA ASN A 310 -14.67 -10.27 -6.49
C ASN A 310 -15.13 -11.62 -7.04
N GLN A 311 -14.15 -12.49 -7.28
CA GLN A 311 -14.33 -13.85 -7.74
C GLN A 311 -13.39 -14.81 -7.01
N LYS A 312 -13.67 -16.11 -7.13
CA LYS A 312 -12.76 -17.17 -6.67
C LYS A 312 -11.72 -17.46 -7.76
N ILE A 313 -10.54 -17.88 -7.31
CA ILE A 313 -9.51 -18.51 -8.13
C ILE A 313 -10.04 -19.87 -8.59
N LEU A 314 -10.25 -20.04 -9.90
CA LEU A 314 -10.74 -21.28 -10.53
C LEU A 314 -9.60 -22.06 -11.19
N ASP A 315 -9.66 -23.39 -11.20
CA ASP A 315 -8.63 -24.23 -11.86
C ASP A 315 -8.51 -23.90 -13.36
N ASP A 316 -9.64 -23.70 -14.04
CA ASP A 316 -9.68 -23.17 -15.40
C ASP A 316 -9.69 -21.64 -15.38
N ARG A 317 -8.51 -21.04 -15.56
CA ARG A 317 -8.31 -19.59 -15.58
C ARG A 317 -9.08 -18.88 -16.69
N SER A 318 -9.40 -19.56 -17.78
CA SER A 318 -10.12 -18.97 -18.91
C SER A 318 -11.58 -18.61 -18.57
N GLN A 319 -12.11 -19.16 -17.47
CA GLN A 319 -13.46 -18.88 -16.97
C GLN A 319 -13.49 -17.73 -15.97
N MET A 320 -12.34 -17.21 -15.55
CA MET A 320 -12.28 -16.06 -14.65
C MET A 320 -12.65 -14.78 -15.39
N THR A 321 -13.39 -13.91 -14.72
CA THR A 321 -13.75 -12.59 -15.25
C THR A 321 -12.50 -11.73 -15.32
N TRP A 322 -12.15 -11.26 -16.52
CA TRP A 322 -11.04 -10.35 -16.73
C TRP A 322 -11.23 -9.05 -15.92
N GLY A 323 -10.20 -8.62 -15.19
CA GLY A 323 -10.20 -7.35 -14.47
C GLY A 323 -11.06 -7.35 -13.19
N GLN A 324 -11.42 -8.52 -12.65
CA GLN A 324 -12.16 -8.65 -11.39
C GLN A 324 -11.26 -9.22 -10.29
N SER A 325 -11.33 -8.64 -9.09
CA SER A 325 -10.48 -9.01 -7.95
C SER A 325 -10.64 -10.48 -7.52
N VAL A 326 -9.55 -11.12 -7.12
CA VAL A 326 -9.56 -12.46 -6.48
C VAL A 326 -9.48 -12.40 -4.94
N THR A 327 -9.52 -11.19 -4.38
CA THR A 327 -9.40 -10.93 -2.95
C THR A 327 -10.61 -10.15 -2.43
N ASP A 328 -10.43 -8.96 -1.87
CA ASP A 328 -11.56 -8.14 -1.43
C ASP A 328 -12.28 -7.55 -2.64
N PRO A 329 -13.61 -7.36 -2.57
CA PRO A 329 -14.36 -6.78 -3.67
C PRO A 329 -14.00 -5.32 -3.90
N CYS A 330 -13.98 -4.90 -5.16
CA CYS A 330 -13.61 -3.55 -5.58
C CYS A 330 -14.79 -2.84 -6.26
N ILE A 331 -14.76 -1.50 -6.30
CA ILE A 331 -15.61 -0.75 -7.23
C ILE A 331 -15.11 -0.90 -8.67
N ASN A 332 -15.99 -0.73 -9.67
CA ASN A 332 -15.62 -0.76 -11.08
C ASN A 332 -14.94 0.54 -11.55
N TRP A 333 -14.38 0.50 -12.77
CA TRP A 333 -13.73 1.65 -13.39
C TRP A 333 -14.66 2.86 -13.54
N ALA A 334 -15.90 2.68 -14.01
CA ALA A 334 -16.84 3.78 -14.25
C ALA A 334 -17.15 4.56 -12.97
N THR A 335 -17.31 3.85 -11.85
CA THR A 335 -17.50 4.46 -10.53
C THR A 335 -16.25 5.19 -10.08
N THR A 336 -15.07 4.58 -10.27
CA THR A 336 -13.77 5.16 -9.89
C THR A 336 -13.50 6.47 -10.61
N GLU A 337 -13.69 6.47 -11.93
CA GLU A 337 -13.51 7.64 -12.78
C GLU A 337 -14.46 8.77 -12.37
N ARG A 338 -15.74 8.45 -12.17
CA ARG A 338 -16.75 9.43 -11.77
C ARG A 338 -16.41 10.11 -10.45
N ILE A 339 -16.18 9.33 -9.37
CA ILE A 339 -15.99 9.92 -8.04
C ILE A 339 -14.71 10.74 -7.94
N ILE A 340 -13.63 10.34 -8.64
CA ILE A 340 -12.37 11.09 -8.63
C ILE A 340 -12.50 12.40 -9.42
N ARG A 341 -13.20 12.41 -10.56
CA ARG A 341 -13.51 13.64 -11.31
C ARG A 341 -14.35 14.61 -10.48
N GLU A 342 -15.43 14.12 -9.87
CA GLU A 342 -16.29 14.91 -8.99
C GLU A 342 -15.52 15.48 -7.79
N ALA A 343 -14.60 14.71 -7.20
CA ALA A 343 -13.72 15.19 -6.13
C ALA A 343 -12.76 16.29 -6.62
N ALA A 344 -12.16 16.13 -7.80
CA ALA A 344 -11.27 17.13 -8.37
C ALA A 344 -11.98 18.47 -8.65
N ASP A 345 -13.24 18.41 -9.11
CA ASP A 345 -14.06 19.60 -9.41
C ASP A 345 -14.46 20.38 -8.15
N THR A 346 -14.54 19.70 -6.99
CA THR A 346 -14.98 20.31 -5.73
C THR A 346 -13.83 20.78 -4.83
N LEU A 347 -12.61 20.29 -5.05
CA LEU A 347 -11.43 20.72 -4.30
C LEU A 347 -11.09 22.19 -4.60
N GLY A 348 -11.23 23.03 -3.56
CA GLY A 348 -10.96 24.48 -3.56
C GLY A 348 -9.49 24.84 -3.54
#